data_AF-A0A1Q9EAF5-F1
#
_entry.id   AF-A0A1Q9EAF5-F1
#
_cell.length_a   1.000
_cell.length_b   1.000
_cell.length_c   1.000
_cell.angle_alpha   90.00
_cell.angle_beta   90.00
_cell.angle_gamma   90.00
#
_symmetry.space_group_name_H-M   'P 1'
#
loop_
_entity.id
_entity.type
_entity.pdbx_description
1 polymer ?
#
loop_
_entity_poly.entity_id
_entity_poly.type
_entity_poly.pdbx_seq_one_letter_code
_entity_poly.pdbx_strand_id
1 'polypeptide(L)'
;MSVLLLLLPLAVESAQLLPKEERMACPYYQTSGCILDQLEKVCEGEGEDMLAPAGEESIWMCCCPTPYIPCSPNESDASCLSGIKKEIKEAGTLSLDGLLKVRRQLFGRILKDMPLLMCEMLTWQWEELGDGNPEEFAMHDCPMIKQNKAKNGDDRKGHSLSWDPTMQEKEL
;
A
#
# COMPACT_ATOMS: atom_id res chain seq x y z
N MET A 1 -22.04 -48.94 -20.07
CA MET A 1 -20.73 -48.41 -19.64
C MET A 1 -20.99 -47.12 -18.87
N SER A 2 -21.00 -47.18 -17.53
CA SER A 2 -21.20 -45.99 -16.69
C SER A 2 -19.85 -45.30 -16.50
N VAL A 3 -19.75 -44.06 -16.95
CA VAL A 3 -18.60 -43.20 -16.71
C VAL A 3 -18.79 -42.57 -15.33
N LEU A 4 -18.01 -43.04 -14.36
CA LEU A 4 -17.96 -42.47 -13.02
C LEU A 4 -17.09 -41.20 -13.08
N LEU A 5 -17.72 -40.02 -13.20
CA LEU A 5 -17.03 -38.74 -13.05
C LEU A 5 -16.64 -38.56 -11.57
N LEU A 6 -15.36 -38.75 -11.25
CA LEU A 6 -14.79 -38.38 -9.97
C LEU A 6 -14.60 -36.85 -9.95
N LEU A 7 -15.48 -36.14 -9.25
CA LEU A 7 -15.27 -34.74 -8.87
C LEU A 7 -14.16 -34.70 -7.81
N LEU A 8 -12.92 -34.50 -8.25
CA LEU A 8 -11.82 -34.15 -7.34
C LEU A 8 -12.04 -32.71 -6.87
N PRO A 9 -12.08 -32.44 -5.55
CA PRO A 9 -12.12 -31.08 -5.05
C PRO A 9 -10.82 -30.38 -5.48
N LEU A 10 -10.95 -29.30 -6.25
CA LEU A 10 -9.86 -28.37 -6.48
C LEU A 10 -9.50 -27.78 -5.11
N ALA A 11 -8.38 -28.21 -4.54
CA ALA A 11 -7.80 -27.54 -3.39
C ALA A 11 -7.41 -26.14 -3.87
N VAL A 12 -8.17 -25.13 -3.44
CA VAL A 12 -7.76 -23.74 -3.59
C VAL A 12 -6.58 -23.55 -2.64
N GLU A 13 -5.38 -23.46 -3.19
CA GLU A 13 -4.22 -23.00 -2.44
C GLU A 13 -4.49 -21.55 -2.07
N SER A 14 -4.91 -21.33 -0.82
CA SER A 14 -5.01 -19.99 -0.24
C SER A 14 -3.66 -19.32 -0.43
N ALA A 15 -3.67 -18.13 -1.02
CA ALA A 15 -2.48 -17.39 -1.31
C ALA A 15 -1.81 -16.98 0.01
N GLN A 16 -0.83 -17.77 0.46
CA GLN A 16 -0.13 -17.49 1.70
C GLN A 16 0.77 -16.28 1.50
N LEU A 17 0.43 -15.19 2.18
CA LEU A 17 1.33 -14.04 2.30
C LEU A 17 2.62 -14.47 3.00
N LEU A 18 3.75 -13.96 2.53
CA LEU A 18 5.03 -14.14 3.20
C LEU A 18 4.98 -13.57 4.63
N PRO A 19 5.71 -14.17 5.59
CA PRO A 19 5.85 -13.63 6.94
C PRO A 19 6.25 -12.15 6.92
N LYS A 20 5.81 -11.39 7.92
CA LYS A 20 6.08 -9.94 8.02
C LYS A 20 7.57 -9.62 7.85
N GLU A 21 8.45 -10.38 8.49
CA GLU A 21 9.91 -10.19 8.42
C GLU A 21 10.47 -10.32 6.99
N GLU A 22 9.99 -11.31 6.22
CA GLU A 22 10.39 -11.47 4.81
C GLU A 22 9.88 -10.34 3.93
N ARG A 23 8.66 -9.86 4.19
CA ARG A 23 8.12 -8.69 3.48
C ARG A 23 8.91 -7.43 3.82
N MET A 24 9.21 -7.20 5.09
CA MET A 24 10.01 -6.05 5.54
C MET A 24 11.45 -6.07 5.01
N ALA A 25 11.99 -7.24 4.66
CA ALA A 25 13.29 -7.35 3.99
C ALA A 25 13.28 -6.81 2.55
N CYS A 26 12.10 -6.66 1.92
CA CYS A 26 11.98 -6.01 0.64
C CYS A 26 12.15 -4.49 0.80
N PRO A 27 13.14 -3.85 0.14
CA PRO A 27 13.39 -2.41 0.30
C PRO A 27 12.22 -1.55 -0.16
N TYR A 28 11.33 -2.11 -0.99
CA TYR A 28 10.16 -1.41 -1.47
C TYR A 28 8.92 -1.62 -0.59
N TYR A 29 8.90 -2.53 0.39
CA TYR A 29 7.68 -2.81 1.16
C TYR A 29 7.07 -1.55 1.79
N GLN A 30 7.91 -0.70 2.39
CA GLN A 30 7.47 0.57 2.96
C GLN A 30 7.12 1.61 1.89
N THR A 31 7.86 1.65 0.78
CA THR A 31 7.52 2.50 -0.37
C THR A 31 6.15 2.14 -0.95
N SER A 32 5.76 0.86 -0.93
CA SER A 32 4.43 0.39 -1.34
C SER A 32 3.36 1.05 -0.49
N GLY A 33 3.50 0.94 0.83
CA GLY A 33 2.58 1.54 1.80
C GLY A 33 2.42 3.03 1.60
N CYS A 34 3.54 3.74 1.41
CA CYS A 34 3.51 5.17 1.09
C CYS A 34 2.77 5.47 -0.20
N ILE A 35 3.05 4.75 -1.30
CA ILE A 35 2.33 4.95 -2.57
C ILE A 35 0.83 4.64 -2.45
N LEU A 36 0.45 3.69 -1.59
CA LEU A 36 -0.94 3.31 -1.34
C LEU A 36 -1.73 4.38 -0.59
N ASP A 37 -1.14 4.93 0.47
CA ASP A 37 -1.68 6.09 1.20
C ASP A 37 -1.87 7.27 0.24
N GLN A 38 -0.94 7.45 -0.69
CA GLN A 38 -1.05 8.50 -1.70
C GLN A 38 -2.12 8.18 -2.77
N LEU A 39 -2.33 6.90 -3.10
CA LEU A 39 -3.43 6.47 -3.97
C LEU A 39 -4.79 6.78 -3.33
N GLU A 40 -4.93 6.54 -2.04
CA GLU A 40 -6.14 6.86 -1.26
C GLU A 40 -6.43 8.36 -1.32
N LYS A 41 -5.42 9.21 -1.07
CA LYS A 41 -5.54 10.66 -1.14
C LYS A 41 -5.96 11.18 -2.52
N VAL A 42 -5.42 10.59 -3.59
CA VAL A 42 -5.85 10.92 -4.96
C VAL A 42 -7.33 10.54 -5.18
N CYS A 43 -7.82 9.42 -4.62
CA CYS A 43 -9.23 9.03 -4.69
C CYS A 43 -10.15 10.00 -3.93
N GLU A 44 -9.65 10.64 -2.87
CA GLU A 44 -10.36 11.67 -2.10
C GLU A 44 -10.38 13.05 -2.80
N GLY A 45 -9.60 13.20 -3.89
CA GLY A 45 -9.50 14.45 -4.66
C GLY A 45 -8.36 15.38 -4.21
N GLU A 46 -7.46 14.90 -3.35
CA GLU A 46 -6.34 15.67 -2.77
C GLU A 46 -5.04 15.59 -3.61
N GLY A 47 -5.12 15.11 -4.85
CA GLY A 47 -3.95 14.73 -5.66
C GLY A 47 -3.01 15.87 -6.09
N GLU A 48 -3.49 17.11 -6.18
CA GLU A 48 -2.66 18.23 -6.68
C GLU A 48 -1.59 18.67 -5.68
N ASP A 49 -1.93 18.71 -4.39
CA ASP A 49 -1.03 19.16 -3.31
C ASP A 49 0.14 18.20 -3.08
N MET A 50 -0.07 16.93 -3.42
CA MET A 50 0.89 15.85 -3.22
C MET A 50 2.07 15.91 -4.20
N LEU A 51 1.94 16.65 -5.30
CA LEU A 51 2.99 16.79 -6.31
C LEU A 51 4.05 17.83 -5.94
N ALA A 52 3.78 18.66 -4.93
CA ALA A 52 4.76 19.61 -4.41
C ALA A 52 5.94 18.84 -3.81
N PRO A 53 7.18 18.96 -4.32
CA PRO A 53 8.35 18.24 -3.78
C PRO A 53 8.67 18.54 -2.31
N ALA A 54 8.21 19.69 -1.81
CA ALA A 54 8.38 20.12 -0.43
C ALA A 54 7.09 20.03 0.41
N GLY A 55 6.04 19.39 -0.12
CA GLY A 55 4.79 19.16 0.63
C GLY A 55 5.00 18.19 1.79
N GLU A 56 4.24 18.37 2.88
CA GLU A 56 4.32 17.52 4.07
C GLU A 56 3.87 16.07 3.80
N GLU A 57 3.01 15.87 2.79
CA GLU A 57 2.53 14.55 2.34
C GLU A 57 2.90 14.29 0.87
N SER A 58 4.09 14.74 0.49
CA SER A 58 4.58 14.64 -0.87
C SER A 58 4.85 13.20 -1.31
N ILE A 59 4.32 12.81 -2.48
CA ILE A 59 4.58 11.50 -3.11
C ILE A 59 6.08 11.24 -3.32
N TRP A 60 6.87 12.30 -3.45
CA TRP A 60 8.31 12.23 -3.65
C TRP A 60 9.04 11.60 -2.45
N MET A 61 8.49 11.72 -1.24
CA MET A 61 9.07 11.10 -0.04
C MET A 61 8.89 9.59 -0.01
N CYS A 62 7.95 9.03 -0.78
CA CYS A 62 7.82 7.57 -0.89
C CYS A 62 9.05 6.92 -1.53
N CYS A 63 9.84 7.70 -2.29
CA CYS A 63 11.10 7.24 -2.87
C CYS A 63 12.29 7.37 -1.92
N CYS A 64 12.12 7.84 -0.68
CA CYS A 64 13.18 7.93 0.30
C CYS A 64 13.47 6.59 0.99
N PRO A 65 14.68 6.40 1.56
CA PRO A 65 15.02 5.17 2.31
C PRO A 65 14.10 4.91 3.50
N THR A 66 13.54 5.98 4.08
CA THR A 66 12.49 5.91 5.09
C THR A 66 11.30 6.71 4.60
N PRO A 67 10.29 6.04 4.00
CA PRO A 67 9.10 6.72 3.49
C PRO A 67 8.42 7.58 4.55
N TYR A 68 7.71 8.64 4.12
CA TYR A 68 7.14 9.69 4.96
C TYR A 68 8.15 10.62 5.65
N ILE A 69 9.45 10.35 5.52
CA ILE A 69 10.51 11.25 5.98
C ILE A 69 11.21 11.86 4.75
N PRO A 70 11.26 13.19 4.62
CA PRO A 70 11.99 13.83 3.53
C PRO A 70 13.45 13.41 3.52
N CYS A 71 14.00 13.19 2.34
CA CYS A 71 15.41 12.91 2.11
C CYS A 71 15.98 13.78 0.99
N SER A 72 17.30 13.82 0.88
CA SER A 72 17.96 14.53 -0.21
C SER A 72 17.77 13.79 -1.56
N PRO A 73 17.82 14.49 -2.71
CA PRO A 73 17.62 13.86 -4.01
C PRO A 73 18.62 12.72 -4.34
N ASN A 74 19.79 12.71 -3.72
CA ASN A 74 20.82 11.67 -3.87
C ASN A 74 20.60 10.46 -2.96
N GLU A 75 19.72 10.56 -1.96
CA GLU A 75 19.30 9.44 -1.11
C GLU A 75 18.05 8.74 -1.66
N SER A 76 17.27 9.44 -2.47
CA SER A 76 16.06 8.88 -3.09
C SER A 76 16.38 7.75 -4.08
N ASP A 77 15.51 6.75 -4.16
CA ASP A 77 15.59 5.70 -5.15
C ASP A 77 15.33 6.24 -6.56
N ALA A 78 16.35 6.16 -7.41
CA ALA A 78 16.30 6.69 -8.77
C ALA A 78 15.22 6.01 -9.64
N SER A 79 14.95 4.72 -9.41
CA SER A 79 13.94 3.97 -10.17
C SER A 79 12.55 4.48 -9.85
N CYS A 80 12.23 4.66 -8.56
CA CYS A 80 11.00 5.23 -8.04
C CYS A 80 10.77 6.65 -8.57
N LEU A 81 11.76 7.54 -8.43
CA LEU A 81 11.66 8.90 -8.94
C LEU A 81 11.43 8.94 -10.45
N SER A 82 12.09 8.06 -11.20
CA SER A 82 11.92 8.00 -12.66
C SER A 82 10.53 7.53 -13.07
N GLY A 83 9.94 6.57 -12.34
CA GLY A 83 8.59 6.09 -12.55
C GLY A 83 7.56 7.21 -12.33
N ILE A 84 7.64 7.91 -11.20
CA ILE A 84 6.74 9.03 -10.89
C ILE A 84 6.87 10.14 -11.94
N LYS A 85 8.11 10.57 -12.25
CA LYS A 85 8.35 11.62 -13.25
C LYS A 85 7.83 11.24 -14.63
N LYS A 86 7.94 9.97 -15.01
CA LYS A 86 7.46 9.48 -16.29
C LYS A 86 5.94 9.64 -16.39
N GLU A 87 5.19 9.16 -15.39
CA GLU A 87 3.72 9.24 -15.41
C GLU A 87 3.22 10.70 -15.36
N ILE A 88 3.86 11.57 -14.55
CA ILE A 88 3.54 13.01 -14.52
C ILE A 88 3.81 13.66 -15.89
N LYS A 89 4.94 13.33 -16.53
CA LYS A 89 5.28 13.89 -17.85
C LYS A 89 4.28 13.46 -18.93
N GLU A 90 3.78 12.23 -18.86
CA GLU A 90 2.83 11.69 -19.83
C GLU A 90 1.40 12.24 -19.63
N ALA A 91 0.96 12.43 -18.38
CA ALA A 91 -0.41 12.83 -18.07
C ALA A 91 -0.58 14.32 -17.67
N GLY A 92 0.51 15.06 -17.42
CA GLY A 92 0.49 16.44 -16.92
C GLY A 92 0.16 16.57 -15.42
N THR A 93 -0.42 15.53 -14.83
CA THR A 93 -0.70 15.37 -13.40
C THR A 93 -0.49 13.90 -13.02
N LEU A 94 -0.55 13.59 -11.73
CA LEU A 94 -0.48 12.22 -11.24
C LEU A 94 -1.89 11.67 -11.02
N SER A 95 -2.39 10.92 -12.01
CA SER A 95 -3.69 10.25 -11.89
C SER A 95 -3.60 8.96 -11.09
N LEU A 96 -4.76 8.45 -10.65
CA LEU A 96 -4.90 7.12 -10.05
C LEU A 96 -4.21 6.03 -10.89
N ASP A 97 -4.45 6.04 -12.21
CA ASP A 97 -3.83 5.10 -13.15
C ASP A 97 -2.30 5.26 -13.21
N GLY A 98 -1.81 6.50 -13.12
CA GLY A 98 -0.37 6.80 -13.06
C GLY A 98 0.28 6.18 -11.84
N LEU A 99 -0.27 6.42 -10.64
CA LEU A 99 0.24 5.83 -9.40
C LEU A 99 0.18 4.30 -9.41
N LEU A 100 -0.90 3.70 -9.92
CA LEU A 100 -1.01 2.25 -10.06
C LEU A 100 0.08 1.69 -10.99
N LYS A 101 0.43 2.40 -12.07
CA LYS A 101 1.55 2.02 -12.95
C LYS A 101 2.90 2.16 -12.25
N VAL A 102 3.15 3.25 -11.51
CA VAL A 102 4.38 3.41 -10.72
C VAL A 102 4.53 2.24 -9.76
N ARG A 103 3.48 1.91 -9.00
CA ARG A 103 3.47 0.75 -8.11
C ARG A 103 3.76 -0.54 -8.89
N ARG A 104 3.04 -0.82 -9.97
CA ARG A 104 3.33 -2.02 -10.79
C ARG A 104 4.74 -2.06 -11.35
N GLN A 105 5.38 -0.92 -11.64
CA GLN A 105 6.77 -0.90 -12.13
C GLN A 105 7.76 -1.24 -11.00
N LEU A 106 7.52 -0.73 -9.79
CA LEU A 106 8.33 -1.02 -8.61
C LEU A 106 8.15 -2.46 -8.11
N PHE A 107 6.90 -2.94 -8.09
CA PHE A 107 6.52 -4.24 -7.51
C PHE A 107 6.26 -5.35 -8.52
N GLY A 108 6.17 -5.06 -9.81
CA GLY A 108 5.85 -6.05 -10.86
C GLY A 108 6.92 -7.12 -11.06
N ARG A 109 8.09 -6.97 -10.43
CA ARG A 109 9.07 -8.06 -10.31
C ARG A 109 8.74 -9.05 -9.18
N ILE A 110 7.94 -8.64 -8.21
CA ILE A 110 7.64 -9.37 -6.97
C ILE A 110 6.20 -9.90 -6.96
N LEU A 111 5.23 -9.18 -7.54
CA LEU A 111 3.82 -9.54 -7.50
C LEU A 111 3.28 -9.71 -8.92
N LYS A 112 3.13 -10.96 -9.36
CA LYS A 112 2.48 -11.28 -10.65
C LYS A 112 0.95 -11.43 -10.53
N ASP A 113 0.42 -11.56 -9.31
CA ASP A 113 -1.00 -11.87 -9.07
C ASP A 113 -1.71 -10.73 -8.32
N MET A 114 -2.81 -10.22 -8.91
CA MET A 114 -3.64 -9.15 -8.33
C MET A 114 -4.31 -9.51 -6.98
N PRO A 115 -4.79 -10.75 -6.74
CA PRO A 115 -5.36 -11.10 -5.43
C PRO A 115 -4.36 -10.92 -4.27
N LEU A 116 -3.07 -11.20 -4.51
CA LEU A 116 -2.01 -10.96 -3.53
C LEU A 116 -1.83 -9.46 -3.23
N LEU A 117 -2.10 -8.61 -4.22
CA LEU A 117 -1.94 -7.17 -4.10
C LEU A 117 -2.90 -6.57 -3.05
N MET A 118 -4.16 -7.01 -3.04
CA MET A 118 -5.14 -6.56 -2.05
C MET A 118 -4.82 -7.12 -0.67
N CYS A 119 -4.48 -8.40 -0.57
CA CYS A 119 -4.07 -8.96 0.71
C CYS A 119 -2.82 -8.30 1.28
N GLU A 120 -1.85 -7.93 0.44
CA GLU A 120 -0.67 -7.17 0.85
C GLU A 120 -1.06 -5.78 1.38
N MET A 121 -1.95 -5.05 0.69
CA MET A 121 -2.44 -3.74 1.12
C MET A 121 -3.11 -3.82 2.49
N LEU A 122 -4.11 -4.70 2.63
CA LEU A 122 -4.86 -4.88 3.87
C LEU A 122 -3.94 -5.32 5.01
N THR A 123 -3.03 -6.25 4.73
CA THR A 123 -2.06 -6.72 5.72
C THR A 123 -1.11 -5.60 6.13
N TRP A 124 -0.62 -4.77 5.20
CA TRP A 124 0.20 -3.61 5.54
C TRP A 124 -0.55 -2.63 6.44
N GLN A 125 -1.79 -2.24 6.08
CA GLN A 125 -2.63 -1.36 6.90
C GLN A 125 -2.80 -1.94 8.32
N TRP A 126 -3.14 -3.22 8.43
CA TRP A 126 -3.26 -3.89 9.72
C TRP A 126 -1.97 -3.91 10.55
N GLU A 127 -0.85 -4.20 9.89
CA GLU A 127 0.44 -4.42 10.57
C GLU A 127 1.21 -3.15 10.89
N GLU A 128 0.95 -2.09 10.13
CA GLU A 128 1.68 -0.83 10.22
C GLU A 128 0.83 0.31 10.80
N LEU A 129 -0.48 0.32 10.52
CA LEU A 129 -1.41 1.35 11.02
C LEU A 129 -2.33 0.81 12.11
N GLY A 130 -2.75 -0.45 12.01
CA GLY A 130 -3.66 -1.09 12.96
C GLY A 130 -5.14 -0.76 12.71
N ASP A 131 -5.46 -0.22 11.54
CA ASP A 131 -6.80 0.23 11.14
C ASP A 131 -7.50 -0.69 10.12
N GLY A 132 -6.85 -1.79 9.71
CA GLY A 132 -7.43 -2.72 8.73
C GLY A 132 -8.83 -3.24 9.09
N ASN A 133 -9.74 -3.22 8.12
CA ASN A 133 -11.15 -3.63 8.27
C ASN A 133 -11.32 -5.16 8.14
N PRO A 134 -11.81 -5.88 9.18
CA PRO A 134 -12.00 -7.33 9.10
C PRO A 134 -12.90 -7.82 7.96
N GLU A 135 -13.88 -7.00 7.52
CA GLU A 135 -14.78 -7.36 6.41
C GLU A 135 -14.05 -7.36 5.07
N GLU A 136 -13.09 -6.45 4.86
CA GLU A 136 -12.27 -6.40 3.64
C GLU A 136 -11.34 -7.60 3.56
N PHE A 137 -10.72 -8.00 4.68
CA PHE A 137 -9.93 -9.23 4.76
C PHE A 137 -10.77 -10.46 4.39
N ALA A 138 -11.98 -10.57 4.93
CA ALA A 138 -12.88 -11.68 4.64
C ALA A 138 -13.35 -11.67 3.17
N MET A 139 -13.65 -10.49 2.61
CA MET A 139 -14.10 -10.32 1.23
C MET A 139 -13.04 -10.78 0.21
N HIS A 140 -11.76 -10.57 0.53
CA HIS A 140 -10.64 -10.91 -0.34
C HIS A 140 -9.94 -12.23 0.01
N ASP A 141 -10.50 -13.03 0.94
CA ASP A 141 -9.90 -14.28 1.44
C ASP A 141 -8.46 -14.08 1.97
N CYS A 142 -8.23 -12.94 2.63
CA CYS A 142 -6.93 -12.56 3.18
C CYS A 142 -6.83 -12.95 4.67
N PRO A 143 -5.70 -13.52 5.12
CA PRO A 143 -5.52 -13.86 6.52
C PRO A 143 -5.29 -12.61 7.39
N MET A 144 -6.14 -12.41 8.40
CA MET A 144 -5.99 -11.34 9.38
C MET A 144 -5.31 -11.84 10.66
N ILE A 145 -3.98 -11.69 10.74
CA ILE A 145 -3.18 -12.18 11.87
C ILE A 145 -3.23 -11.18 13.02
N LYS A 146 -4.07 -11.44 14.03
CA LYS A 146 -4.31 -10.50 15.15
C LYS A 146 -3.05 -10.08 15.90
N GLN A 147 -2.07 -10.99 16.00
CA GLN A 147 -0.81 -10.75 16.70
C GLN A 147 0.06 -9.70 16.02
N ASN A 148 -0.13 -9.48 14.72
CA ASN A 148 0.68 -8.54 13.95
C ASN A 148 0.12 -7.11 13.96
N LYS A 149 -1.04 -6.87 14.59
CA LYS A 149 -1.68 -5.55 14.63
C LYS A 149 -0.70 -4.48 15.12
N ALA A 150 -0.60 -3.38 14.39
CA ALA A 150 0.14 -2.22 14.89
C ALA A 150 -0.50 -1.70 16.19
N LYS A 151 0.34 -1.26 17.13
CA LYS A 151 -0.13 -0.63 18.38
C LYS A 151 -0.21 0.88 18.26
N ASN A 152 0.68 1.48 17.47
CA ASN A 152 0.85 2.92 17.33
C ASN A 152 1.06 3.29 15.85
N GLY A 153 0.02 3.18 15.02
CA GLY A 153 0.11 3.50 13.60
C GLY A 153 0.54 4.96 13.34
N ASP A 154 -0.04 5.88 14.11
CA ASP A 154 0.12 7.32 13.90
C ASP A 154 1.53 7.83 14.22
N ASP A 155 2.25 7.17 15.13
CA ASP A 155 3.63 7.54 15.50
C ASP A 155 4.56 7.53 14.28
N ARG A 156 4.27 6.68 13.28
CA ARG A 156 5.05 6.60 12.04
C ARG A 156 4.90 7.82 11.15
N LYS A 157 3.77 8.51 11.21
CA LYS A 157 3.50 9.72 10.40
C LYS A 157 4.01 10.99 11.09
N GLY A 158 4.91 10.85 12.07
CA GLY A 158 5.51 11.99 12.78
C GLY A 158 4.51 12.84 13.56
N HIS A 159 3.35 12.27 13.91
CA HIS A 159 2.21 12.97 14.52
C HIS A 159 1.62 14.12 13.68
N SER A 160 1.96 14.28 12.39
CA SER A 160 1.39 15.37 11.58
C SER A 160 -0.08 15.11 11.21
N LEU A 161 -0.50 13.84 11.20
CA LEU A 161 -1.89 13.44 10.92
C LEU A 161 -2.64 13.14 12.21
N SER A 162 -2.90 14.16 13.03
CA SER A 162 -3.91 14.05 14.08
C SER A 162 -5.30 14.13 13.46
N TRP A 163 -5.71 13.10 12.71
CA TRP A 163 -7.10 12.93 12.33
C TRP A 163 -7.62 11.64 12.96
N ASP A 164 -8.42 11.81 14.02
CA ASP A 164 -9.07 10.72 14.76
C ASP A 164 -10.57 10.69 14.39
N PRO A 165 -11.01 9.76 13.53
CA PRO A 165 -12.43 9.61 13.18
C PRO A 165 -13.30 9.17 14.37
N THR A 166 -12.71 8.55 15.40
CA THR A 166 -13.46 8.08 16.59
C THR A 166 -13.82 9.21 17.55
N MET A 167 -13.31 10.43 17.33
CA MET A 167 -13.74 11.63 18.07
C MET A 167 -15.13 12.13 17.64
N GLN A 168 -15.65 11.77 16.46
CA GLN A 168 -17.01 12.18 16.04
C GLN A 168 -18.14 11.34 16.66
N GLU A 169 -17.88 10.09 17.06
CA GLU A 169 -18.92 9.23 17.66
C GLU A 169 -19.29 9.58 19.11
N LYS A 170 -18.66 10.61 19.71
CA LYS A 170 -18.94 11.03 21.10
C LYS A 170 -19.81 12.28 21.24
N GLU A 171 -20.28 12.89 20.15
CA GLU A 171 -21.14 14.10 20.19
C GLU A 171 -22.48 13.97 19.43
N LEU A 172 -23.06 12.76 19.38
CA LEU A 172 -24.47 12.53 19.01
C LEU A 172 -25.22 11.74 20.08
#